data_AF-A0A914JAA6-F1
#
_entry.id   AF-A0A914JAA6-F1
#
_cell.length_a   1.000
_cell.length_b   1.000
_cell.length_c   1.000
_cell.angle_alpha   90.00
_cell.angle_beta   90.00
_cell.angle_gamma   90.00
#
_symmetry.space_group_name_H-M   'P 1'
#
loop_
_entity.id
_entity.type
_entity.pdbx_description
1 polymer ?
#
loop_
_entity_poly.entity_id
_entity_poly.type
_entity_poly.pdbx_seq_one_letter_code
_entity_poly.pdbx_strand_id
1 'polypeptide(L)'
;MNSWLKLMPSTSLACQTRFIRKRTAAGLPLIQKSPTGPDILKDSTTFSDVHSALLDPHSGSPYPPEQLEAFLEKAQKMSKKQKFQSRKMTQLNFDHIPIEEQVVALFPGQGAQYLKMGEKVIDCPKSKEIFDKASEVLGYDLLKLCMDGPKTKLDQTIYCQPAVFVASLAAYEKLKMEREDLEDKLTDVAGFSVGEYAALVAAGVLSFQDALKVVKIRAEAMHECNQRVASGMVTVKVNASSRLDDAMAEAREVSDEANELPLCEVANYLFCGVKVVGGSNKALAHLEANAQRFNFQVLKRLAVSGAFHTRLMQPAENILREALKAVEFQPAKCNVYSNFTGKVHGRKGADIRRGLVLQVSSPVKWEQIQQLLFRKHQDEKFPNYIEIGPGRQLGTMFANVSKKAFKSYSNYSC
;
A
#
# COMPACT_ATOMS: atom_id res chain seq x y z
N MET A 1 -45.32 1.67 -46.67
CA MET A 1 -46.59 2.38 -46.91
C MET A 1 -46.98 3.11 -45.64
N ASN A 2 -47.11 4.43 -45.78
CA ASN A 2 -47.82 5.42 -44.96
C ASN A 2 -47.36 5.60 -43.49
N SER A 3 -46.58 6.61 -43.10
CA SER A 3 -46.67 8.08 -43.31
C SER A 3 -47.79 8.76 -42.49
N TRP A 4 -47.40 9.69 -41.61
CA TRP A 4 -47.68 11.14 -41.66
C TRP A 4 -47.63 11.73 -40.22
N LEU A 5 -46.64 12.55 -39.81
CA LEU A 5 -46.37 13.98 -40.10
C LEU A 5 -47.47 14.97 -39.67
N LYS A 6 -47.10 15.92 -38.79
CA LYS A 6 -47.27 17.39 -38.90
C LYS A 6 -46.70 18.06 -37.63
N LEU A 7 -45.60 18.82 -37.67
CA LEU A 7 -45.32 20.15 -38.28
C LEU A 7 -45.57 21.32 -37.32
N MET A 8 -44.49 22.11 -37.11
CA MET A 8 -44.41 23.44 -36.50
C MET A 8 -45.18 24.52 -37.31
N PRO A 9 -45.31 25.77 -36.81
CA PRO A 9 -44.38 26.88 -37.15
C PRO A 9 -44.05 27.80 -35.93
N SER A 10 -42.89 28.43 -35.73
CA SER A 10 -42.11 29.49 -36.45
C SER A 10 -42.66 30.92 -36.33
N THR A 11 -41.86 31.84 -35.74
CA THR A 11 -41.57 33.29 -36.05
C THR A 11 -40.79 33.86 -34.84
N SER A 12 -39.55 34.39 -34.85
CA SER A 12 -38.74 35.31 -35.67
C SER A 12 -38.94 36.82 -35.38
N LEU A 13 -37.82 37.56 -35.52
CA LEU A 13 -37.55 39.01 -35.47
C LEU A 13 -37.07 39.61 -34.13
N ALA A 14 -36.15 40.58 -34.07
CA ALA A 14 -34.92 40.91 -34.80
C ALA A 14 -34.34 42.20 -34.16
N CYS A 15 -33.00 42.30 -34.16
CA CYS A 15 -32.17 43.49 -34.41
C CYS A 15 -32.31 44.76 -33.52
N GLN A 16 -31.17 45.22 -32.96
CA GLN A 16 -30.57 46.49 -33.39
C GLN A 16 -29.07 46.60 -33.04
N THR A 17 -28.37 47.24 -33.96
CA THR A 17 -26.92 47.38 -34.18
C THR A 17 -26.40 48.77 -33.76
N ARG A 18 -25.07 48.90 -33.56
CA ARG A 18 -24.19 50.02 -34.00
C ARG A 18 -22.73 49.68 -33.62
N PHE A 19 -21.83 49.37 -34.58
CA PHE A 19 -20.85 50.26 -35.27
C PHE A 19 -19.99 51.09 -34.27
N ILE A 20 -18.65 51.13 -34.31
CA ILE A 20 -17.78 51.65 -35.38
C ILE A 20 -16.34 51.05 -35.32
N ARG A 21 -15.74 51.03 -36.53
CA ARG A 21 -14.43 50.60 -37.06
C ARG A 21 -13.12 51.23 -36.51
N LYS A 22 -12.04 50.44 -36.74
CA LYS A 22 -10.73 50.74 -37.42
C LYS A 22 -9.45 51.01 -36.58
N ARG A 23 -8.53 50.04 -36.72
CA ARG A 23 -7.15 50.09 -37.30
C ARG A 23 -6.03 50.95 -36.67
N THR A 24 -4.92 50.21 -36.47
CA THR A 24 -3.48 50.50 -36.75
C THR A 24 -2.67 51.43 -35.85
N ALA A 25 -1.75 50.79 -35.11
CA ALA A 25 -0.29 51.02 -35.02
C ALA A 25 0.28 52.44 -35.20
N ALA A 26 0.88 52.97 -34.14
CA ALA A 26 2.16 53.69 -34.11
C ALA A 26 2.48 54.07 -32.64
N GLY A 27 3.75 54.03 -32.26
CA GLY A 27 4.21 54.12 -30.87
C GLY A 27 4.25 55.53 -30.26
N LEU A 28 4.40 55.49 -28.91
CA LEU A 28 4.93 56.49 -27.95
C LEU A 28 4.30 57.90 -27.94
N PRO A 29 4.00 58.49 -26.75
CA PRO A 29 5.10 59.03 -25.93
C PRO A 29 4.94 59.04 -24.38
N LEU A 30 6.11 59.02 -23.73
CA LEU A 30 6.59 59.85 -22.60
C LEU A 30 5.92 59.81 -21.20
N ILE A 31 6.64 59.14 -20.30
CA ILE A 31 7.18 59.58 -18.98
C ILE A 31 6.22 60.21 -17.95
N GLN A 32 6.09 59.55 -16.78
CA GLN A 32 6.55 60.13 -15.50
C GLN A 32 6.83 59.05 -14.42
N LYS A 33 7.78 59.40 -13.54
CA LYS A 33 8.58 58.52 -12.67
C LYS A 33 7.86 57.97 -11.43
N SER A 34 8.43 56.86 -10.98
CA SER A 34 8.27 56.04 -9.77
C SER A 34 7.86 56.70 -8.44
N PRO A 35 7.20 55.92 -7.56
CA PRO A 35 7.38 56.00 -6.11
C PRO A 35 8.10 54.78 -5.53
N THR A 36 8.98 55.07 -4.57
CA THR A 36 9.69 54.17 -3.65
C THR A 36 8.82 53.84 -2.43
N GLY A 37 8.69 52.57 -2.04
CA GLY A 37 8.14 52.16 -0.74
C GLY A 37 7.55 50.73 -0.71
N PRO A 38 7.51 50.05 0.46
CA PRO A 38 7.63 48.59 0.58
C PRO A 38 6.29 47.85 0.75
N ASP A 39 6.31 46.55 0.45
CA ASP A 39 5.30 45.53 0.76
C ASP A 39 3.88 45.73 0.16
N ILE A 40 3.49 44.82 -0.74
CA ILE A 40 2.32 43.93 -0.61
C ILE A 40 2.04 43.32 -1.99
N LEU A 41 2.39 42.03 -2.06
CA LEU A 41 1.87 40.96 -2.89
C LEU A 41 0.53 41.24 -3.61
N LYS A 42 0.57 41.06 -4.94
CA LYS A 42 -0.47 40.61 -5.89
C LYS A 42 0.21 40.69 -7.27
N ASP A 43 0.26 39.72 -8.16
CA ASP A 43 -0.47 38.48 -8.37
C ASP A 43 0.42 37.55 -9.22
N SER A 44 0.12 36.25 -9.12
CA SER A 44 0.40 35.23 -10.14
C SER A 44 1.85 35.07 -10.64
N THR A 45 2.64 34.31 -9.89
CA THR A 45 3.66 33.42 -10.49
C THR A 45 3.54 32.05 -9.84
N THR A 46 3.35 31.04 -10.66
CA THR A 46 3.21 29.65 -10.24
C THR A 46 4.60 29.04 -10.01
N PHE A 47 4.69 28.07 -9.11
CA PHE A 47 5.94 27.37 -8.74
C PHE A 47 6.66 26.72 -9.95
N SER A 48 5.96 26.53 -11.07
CA SER A 48 6.50 26.08 -12.37
C SER A 48 7.38 27.11 -13.09
N ASP A 49 7.25 28.41 -12.79
CA ASP A 49 7.92 29.48 -13.55
C ASP A 49 9.34 29.78 -13.05
N VAL A 50 9.74 29.25 -11.89
CA VAL A 50 11.07 29.49 -11.27
C VAL A 50 12.06 28.34 -11.55
N HIS A 51 11.62 27.22 -12.15
CA HIS A 51 12.47 26.04 -12.34
C HIS A 51 12.51 25.46 -13.76
N SER A 52 12.29 26.31 -14.77
CA SER A 52 12.68 26.02 -16.16
C SER A 52 13.59 27.12 -16.71
N ALA A 53 14.59 27.53 -15.92
CA ALA A 53 15.79 28.09 -16.51
C ALA A 53 16.69 26.90 -16.89
N LEU A 54 16.63 26.51 -18.16
CA LEU A 54 17.74 25.79 -18.79
C LEU A 54 18.99 26.64 -18.54
N LEU A 55 19.80 26.24 -17.55
CA LEU A 55 21.11 26.84 -17.32
C LEU A 55 21.96 26.49 -18.55
N ASP A 56 22.22 27.50 -19.38
CA ASP A 56 23.23 27.44 -20.41
C ASP A 56 24.57 27.06 -19.73
N PRO A 57 25.20 25.93 -20.10
CA PRO A 57 26.43 25.44 -19.47
C PRO A 57 27.63 26.40 -19.59
N HIS A 58 27.50 27.50 -20.34
CA HIS A 58 28.52 28.54 -20.46
C HIS A 58 28.20 29.86 -19.73
N SER A 59 27.08 29.93 -19.01
CA SER A 59 26.76 31.10 -18.18
C SER A 59 27.31 30.94 -16.76
N GLY A 60 28.19 31.86 -16.35
CA GLY A 60 28.67 31.92 -14.97
C GLY A 60 27.52 32.13 -13.98
N SER A 61 27.71 31.66 -12.74
CA SER A 61 26.69 31.79 -11.69
C SER A 61 26.20 33.25 -11.57
N PRO A 62 24.88 33.51 -11.46
CA PRO A 62 24.35 34.86 -11.30
C PRO A 62 24.68 35.48 -9.93
N TYR A 63 25.37 34.74 -9.06
CA TYR A 63 25.79 35.19 -7.73
C TYR A 63 27.27 35.57 -7.73
N PRO A 64 27.66 36.68 -7.07
CA PRO A 64 29.06 37.04 -6.87
C PRO A 64 29.84 35.88 -6.23
N PRO A 65 31.09 35.59 -6.65
CA PRO A 65 31.90 34.47 -6.15
C PRO A 65 32.00 34.42 -4.63
N GLU A 66 32.14 35.57 -3.98
CA GLU A 66 32.22 35.69 -2.51
C GLU A 66 30.95 35.21 -1.80
N GLN A 67 29.77 35.40 -2.41
CA GLN A 67 28.51 34.90 -1.87
C GLN A 67 28.38 33.39 -2.05
N LEU A 68 28.89 32.85 -3.16
CA LEU A 68 28.92 31.41 -3.40
C LEU A 68 29.88 30.70 -2.44
N GLU A 69 31.08 31.26 -2.21
CA GLU A 69 32.03 30.75 -1.22
C GLU A 69 31.47 30.82 0.20
N ALA A 70 30.84 31.94 0.59
CA ALA A 70 30.17 32.05 1.88
C ALA A 70 29.03 31.03 2.03
N PHE A 71 28.27 30.76 0.96
CA PHE A 71 27.22 29.76 0.94
C PHE A 71 27.78 28.34 1.06
N LEU A 72 28.86 28.02 0.34
CA LEU A 72 29.57 26.74 0.40
C LEU A 72 30.23 26.52 1.76
N GLU A 73 30.86 27.54 2.34
CA GLU A 73 31.39 27.48 3.70
C GLU A 73 30.28 27.26 4.72
N LYS A 74 29.14 27.94 4.58
CA LYS A 74 27.99 27.78 5.48
C LYS A 74 27.38 26.39 5.34
N ALA A 75 27.28 25.85 4.13
CA ALA A 75 26.86 24.48 3.85
C ALA A 75 27.85 23.45 4.42
N GLN A 76 29.17 23.66 4.28
CA GLN A 76 30.19 22.81 4.88
C GLN A 76 30.21 22.91 6.41
N LYS A 77 30.00 24.10 7.00
CA LYS A 77 29.87 24.31 8.45
C LYS A 77 28.58 23.67 8.99
N MET A 78 27.48 23.69 8.22
CA MET A 78 26.23 22.97 8.55
C MET A 78 26.43 21.45 8.47
N SER A 79 27.14 20.95 7.46
CA SER A 79 27.52 19.54 7.31
C SER A 79 28.43 19.08 8.47
N LYS A 80 29.41 19.89 8.88
CA LYS A 80 30.29 19.61 10.03
C LYS A 80 29.60 19.75 11.40
N LYS A 81 28.55 20.58 11.52
CA LYS A 81 27.74 20.71 12.75
C LYS A 81 26.62 19.68 12.87
N GLN A 82 26.24 19.01 11.79
CA GLN A 82 25.55 17.71 11.89
C GLN A 82 26.56 16.65 12.34
N LYS A 83 26.89 16.66 13.63
CA LYS A 83 27.25 15.42 14.32
C LYS A 83 26.14 14.44 13.96
N PHE A 84 26.48 13.38 13.23
CA PHE A 84 25.64 12.19 13.11
C PHE A 84 25.22 11.84 14.53
N GLN A 85 24.00 12.22 14.93
CA GLN A 85 23.33 11.48 15.96
C GLN A 85 23.32 10.07 15.41
N SER A 86 24.07 9.17 16.04
CA SER A 86 23.97 7.74 15.83
C SER A 86 22.48 7.43 15.73
N ARG A 87 21.98 7.25 14.49
CA ARG A 87 20.64 6.74 14.29
C ARG A 87 20.73 5.38 14.94
N LYS A 88 20.09 5.20 16.09
CA LYS A 88 19.88 3.86 16.67
C LYS A 88 19.43 3.00 15.51
N MET A 89 20.28 2.08 15.06
CA MET A 89 19.97 1.22 13.92
C MET A 89 18.74 0.44 14.32
N THR A 90 17.61 0.82 13.74
CA THR A 90 16.34 0.10 13.91
C THR A 90 16.37 -1.23 13.16
N GLN A 91 17.29 -1.38 12.21
CA GLN A 91 17.45 -2.54 11.33
C GLN A 91 18.68 -3.36 11.73
N LEU A 92 18.56 -4.67 11.55
CA LEU A 92 19.67 -5.61 11.59
C LEU A 92 20.56 -5.41 10.35
N ASN A 93 21.87 -5.54 10.56
CA ASN A 93 22.87 -5.44 9.50
C ASN A 93 23.24 -6.85 8.99
N PHE A 94 23.20 -7.01 7.67
CA PHE A 94 23.57 -8.23 6.95
C PHE A 94 24.63 -8.00 5.86
N ASP A 95 25.44 -6.94 5.97
CA ASP A 95 26.47 -6.55 4.99
C ASP A 95 27.56 -7.61 4.81
N HIS A 96 27.67 -8.55 5.74
CA HIS A 96 28.56 -9.71 5.66
C HIS A 96 28.08 -10.78 4.67
N ILE A 97 26.80 -10.74 4.26
CA ILE A 97 26.23 -11.65 3.26
C ILE A 97 26.19 -10.90 1.92
N PRO A 98 26.78 -11.43 0.84
CA PRO A 98 26.69 -10.81 -0.49
C PRO A 98 25.23 -10.54 -0.88
N ILE A 99 24.95 -9.38 -1.49
CA ILE A 99 23.56 -8.94 -1.71
C ILE A 99 22.76 -9.95 -2.54
N GLU A 100 23.39 -10.59 -3.52
CA GLU A 100 22.81 -11.63 -4.38
C GLU A 100 22.54 -12.97 -3.67
N GLU A 101 23.13 -13.18 -2.49
CA GLU A 101 22.88 -14.37 -1.67
C GLU A 101 21.80 -14.11 -0.60
N GLN A 102 21.58 -12.85 -0.23
CA GLN A 102 20.56 -12.48 0.74
C GLN A 102 19.16 -12.90 0.25
N VAL A 103 18.33 -13.35 1.19
CA VAL A 103 16.95 -13.78 0.96
C VAL A 103 15.98 -12.80 1.60
N VAL A 104 14.98 -12.40 0.82
CA VAL A 104 13.80 -11.65 1.26
C VAL A 104 12.57 -12.55 1.11
N ALA A 105 11.96 -12.97 2.22
CA ALA A 105 10.74 -13.77 2.16
C ALA A 105 9.48 -12.89 2.21
N LEU A 106 8.58 -13.13 1.26
CA LEU A 106 7.32 -12.41 1.09
C LEU A 106 6.15 -13.34 1.39
N PHE A 107 5.26 -12.95 2.30
CA PHE A 107 4.13 -13.78 2.73
C PHE A 107 2.80 -13.19 2.25
N PRO A 108 2.01 -13.91 1.44
CA PRO A 108 0.75 -13.43 0.90
C PRO A 108 -0.31 -13.21 1.98
N GLY A 109 -1.36 -12.48 1.62
CA GLY A 109 -2.50 -12.20 2.49
C GLY A 109 -3.81 -12.79 2.00
N GLN A 110 -4.91 -12.37 2.62
CA GLN A 110 -6.26 -12.72 2.18
C GLN A 110 -6.47 -12.33 0.71
N GLY A 111 -7.14 -13.21 -0.03
CA GLY A 111 -7.34 -13.11 -1.48
C GLY A 111 -6.40 -14.00 -2.28
N ALA A 112 -5.35 -14.53 -1.66
CA ALA A 112 -4.42 -15.46 -2.30
C ALA A 112 -4.85 -16.93 -2.21
N GLN A 113 -5.85 -17.25 -1.38
CA GLN A 113 -6.31 -18.62 -1.18
C GLN A 113 -6.94 -19.25 -2.44
N TYR A 114 -6.69 -20.54 -2.64
CA TYR A 114 -7.30 -21.36 -3.69
C TYR A 114 -7.49 -22.80 -3.19
N LEU A 115 -8.41 -23.55 -3.79
CA LEU A 115 -8.57 -24.97 -3.47
C LEU A 115 -7.32 -25.75 -3.88
N LYS A 116 -6.93 -26.75 -3.09
CA LYS A 116 -5.67 -27.50 -3.19
C LYS A 116 -4.41 -26.73 -2.77
N MET A 117 -4.54 -25.57 -2.14
CA MET A 117 -3.40 -24.94 -1.48
C MET A 117 -2.96 -25.82 -0.30
N GLY A 118 -1.79 -26.42 -0.37
CA GLY A 118 -1.35 -27.45 0.56
C GLY A 118 -0.89 -28.74 -0.14
N GLU A 119 -1.42 -29.03 -1.34
CA GLU A 119 -1.10 -30.25 -2.09
C GLU A 119 0.40 -30.41 -2.35
N LYS A 120 1.13 -29.31 -2.54
CA LYS A 120 2.55 -29.34 -2.89
C LYS A 120 3.47 -29.42 -1.68
N VAL A 121 2.92 -29.33 -0.47
CA VAL A 121 3.71 -29.31 0.78
C VAL A 121 3.40 -30.46 1.71
N ILE A 122 2.27 -31.15 1.56
CA ILE A 122 1.87 -32.26 2.45
C ILE A 122 2.77 -33.50 2.37
N ASP A 123 3.59 -33.62 1.34
CA ASP A 123 4.63 -34.64 1.21
C ASP A 123 5.79 -34.42 2.20
N CYS A 124 5.96 -33.20 2.69
CA CYS A 124 6.91 -32.86 3.74
C CYS A 124 6.30 -33.12 5.14
N PRO A 125 6.92 -33.98 5.98
CA PRO A 125 6.42 -34.27 7.33
C PRO A 125 6.30 -33.03 8.21
N LYS A 126 7.23 -32.07 8.08
CA LYS A 126 7.21 -30.82 8.85
C LYS A 126 6.05 -29.91 8.45
N SER A 127 5.77 -29.82 7.15
CA SER A 127 4.61 -29.09 6.64
C SER A 127 3.30 -29.72 7.09
N LYS A 128 3.21 -31.04 7.09
CA LYS A 128 2.03 -31.76 7.61
C LYS A 128 1.82 -31.50 9.11
N GLU A 129 2.89 -31.52 9.90
CA GLU A 129 2.86 -31.19 11.34
C GLU A 129 2.27 -29.78 11.59
N ILE A 130 2.54 -28.81 10.71
CA ILE A 130 1.97 -27.46 10.78
C ILE A 130 0.44 -27.48 10.58
N PHE A 131 -0.08 -28.27 9.64
CA PHE A 131 -1.53 -28.44 9.44
C PHE A 131 -2.21 -29.20 10.58
N ASP A 132 -1.56 -30.23 11.12
CA ASP A 132 -2.09 -31.02 12.24
C ASP A 132 -2.24 -30.13 13.48
N LYS A 133 -1.17 -29.41 13.86
CA LYS A 133 -1.21 -28.41 14.95
C LYS A 133 -2.23 -27.31 14.70
N ALA A 134 -2.40 -26.90 13.44
CA ALA A 134 -3.41 -25.91 13.12
C ALA A 134 -4.82 -26.43 13.42
N SER A 135 -5.09 -27.68 13.07
CA SER A 135 -6.39 -28.30 13.27
C SER A 135 -6.74 -28.42 14.76
N GLU A 136 -5.75 -28.71 15.62
CA GLU A 136 -5.90 -28.70 17.07
C GLU A 136 -6.29 -27.31 17.62
N VAL A 137 -5.60 -26.26 17.18
CA VAL A 137 -5.86 -24.88 17.64
C VAL A 137 -7.19 -24.34 17.12
N LEU A 138 -7.54 -24.65 15.88
CA LEU A 138 -8.72 -24.11 15.22
C LEU A 138 -9.99 -24.88 15.60
N GLY A 139 -9.87 -26.17 15.91
CA GLY A 139 -10.98 -27.07 16.24
C GLY A 139 -11.67 -27.67 15.01
N TYR A 140 -11.04 -27.61 13.83
CA TYR A 140 -11.52 -28.22 12.59
C TYR A 140 -10.36 -28.57 11.67
N ASP A 141 -10.57 -29.51 10.76
CA ASP A 141 -9.56 -29.92 9.78
C ASP A 141 -9.36 -28.82 8.71
N LEU A 142 -8.31 -28.02 8.90
CA LEU A 142 -7.98 -26.94 7.99
C LEU A 142 -7.43 -27.47 6.66
N LEU A 143 -6.65 -28.55 6.69
CA LEU A 143 -6.07 -29.11 5.47
C LEU A 143 -7.17 -29.60 4.53
N LYS A 144 -8.15 -30.34 5.06
CA LYS A 144 -9.32 -30.77 4.29
C LYS A 144 -10.08 -29.60 3.68
N LEU A 145 -10.28 -28.51 4.43
CA LEU A 145 -10.91 -27.30 3.90
C LEU A 145 -10.09 -26.69 2.74
N CYS A 146 -8.77 -26.66 2.87
CA CYS A 146 -7.89 -26.16 1.81
C CYS A 146 -7.90 -27.05 0.56
N MET A 147 -7.92 -28.37 0.74
CA MET A 147 -7.88 -29.35 -0.36
C MET A 147 -9.22 -29.47 -1.09
N ASP A 148 -10.30 -29.69 -0.34
CA ASP A 148 -11.59 -30.12 -0.88
C ASP A 148 -12.63 -28.98 -0.89
N GLY A 149 -12.48 -27.98 -0.03
CA GLY A 149 -13.41 -26.87 0.09
C GLY A 149 -14.64 -27.18 0.97
N PRO A 150 -15.82 -26.57 0.68
CA PRO A 150 -16.16 -25.82 -0.52
C PRO A 150 -15.45 -24.46 -0.60
N LYS A 151 -15.16 -23.98 -1.82
CA LYS A 151 -14.46 -22.71 -2.05
C LYS A 151 -15.15 -21.53 -1.37
N THR A 152 -16.49 -21.51 -1.38
CA THR A 152 -17.29 -20.47 -0.73
C THR A 152 -17.07 -20.38 0.78
N LYS A 153 -16.80 -21.51 1.45
CA LYS A 153 -16.42 -21.54 2.86
C LYS A 153 -14.97 -21.07 3.03
N LEU A 154 -14.05 -21.59 2.21
CA LEU A 154 -12.65 -21.19 2.25
C LEU A 154 -12.47 -19.67 2.06
N ASP A 155 -13.28 -19.04 1.20
CA ASP A 155 -13.20 -17.59 0.93
C ASP A 155 -13.71 -16.71 2.08
N GLN A 156 -14.43 -17.26 3.07
CA GLN A 156 -14.88 -16.46 4.22
C GLN A 156 -13.68 -16.05 5.07
N THR A 157 -13.70 -14.80 5.56
CA THR A 157 -12.63 -14.17 6.34
C THR A 157 -12.13 -15.04 7.49
N ILE A 158 -13.04 -15.68 8.22
CA ILE A 158 -12.74 -16.55 9.37
C ILE A 158 -11.92 -17.80 8.99
N TYR A 159 -12.00 -18.24 7.73
CA TYR A 159 -11.31 -19.43 7.24
C TYR A 159 -10.09 -19.06 6.38
N CYS A 160 -10.20 -18.10 5.46
CA CYS A 160 -9.09 -17.77 4.55
C CYS A 160 -7.88 -17.20 5.29
N GLN A 161 -8.06 -16.44 6.37
CA GLN A 161 -6.95 -15.88 7.12
C GLN A 161 -6.08 -16.98 7.79
N PRO A 162 -6.64 -17.89 8.62
CA PRO A 162 -5.89 -19.05 9.09
C PRO A 162 -5.34 -19.90 7.95
N ALA A 163 -6.11 -20.11 6.88
CA ALA A 163 -5.71 -20.98 5.78
C ALA A 163 -4.48 -20.47 5.02
N VAL A 164 -4.45 -19.16 4.68
CA VAL A 164 -3.28 -18.54 4.05
C VAL A 164 -2.08 -18.55 5.00
N PHE A 165 -2.28 -18.21 6.28
CA PHE A 165 -1.21 -18.21 7.28
C PHE A 165 -0.55 -19.59 7.45
N VAL A 166 -1.37 -20.64 7.63
CA VAL A 166 -0.88 -22.02 7.82
C VAL A 166 -0.23 -22.55 6.55
N ALA A 167 -0.85 -22.35 5.38
CA ALA A 167 -0.28 -22.82 4.12
C ALA A 167 1.05 -22.13 3.78
N SER A 168 1.18 -20.83 4.08
CA SER A 168 2.45 -20.09 3.97
C SER A 168 3.55 -20.64 4.87
N LEU A 169 3.24 -20.97 6.13
CA LEU A 169 4.24 -21.52 7.04
C LEU A 169 4.55 -22.98 6.74
N ALA A 170 3.58 -23.77 6.27
CA ALA A 170 3.83 -25.12 5.77
C ALA A 170 4.77 -25.10 4.54
N ALA A 171 4.58 -24.16 3.62
CA ALA A 171 5.50 -23.92 2.51
C ALA A 171 6.88 -23.46 2.98
N TYR A 172 6.95 -22.61 4.00
CA TYR A 172 8.22 -22.17 4.59
C TYR A 172 8.99 -23.34 5.21
N GLU A 173 8.33 -24.24 5.95
CA GLU A 173 8.97 -25.43 6.52
C GLU A 173 9.53 -26.37 5.44
N LYS A 174 8.79 -26.60 4.35
CA LYS A 174 9.31 -27.40 3.23
C LYS A 174 10.51 -26.73 2.56
N LEU A 175 10.44 -25.42 2.31
CA LEU A 175 11.54 -24.66 1.72
C LEU A 175 12.80 -24.72 2.60
N LYS A 176 12.65 -24.66 3.93
CA LYS A 176 13.77 -24.82 4.87
C LYS A 176 14.45 -26.19 4.74
N MET A 177 13.69 -27.25 4.49
CA MET A 177 14.25 -28.58 4.29
C MET A 177 14.95 -28.74 2.94
N GLU A 178 14.43 -28.10 1.89
CA GLU A 178 15.03 -28.12 0.55
C GLU A 178 16.24 -27.19 0.42
N ARG A 179 16.36 -26.20 1.31
CA ARG A 179 17.40 -25.20 1.30
C ARG A 179 17.96 -24.96 2.71
N GLU A 180 19.00 -25.73 3.06
CA GLU A 180 19.63 -25.70 4.39
C GLU A 180 20.20 -24.33 4.79
N ASP A 181 20.68 -23.54 3.82
CA ASP A 181 21.25 -22.20 4.06
C ASP A 181 20.19 -21.08 4.13
N LEU A 182 18.89 -21.41 4.03
CA LEU A 182 17.81 -20.42 3.97
C LEU A 182 17.81 -19.52 5.20
N GLU A 183 17.92 -20.08 6.40
CA GLU A 183 17.83 -19.32 7.64
C GLU A 183 19.05 -18.40 7.84
N ASP A 184 20.24 -18.85 7.44
CA ASP A 184 21.46 -18.06 7.53
C ASP A 184 21.45 -16.87 6.54
N LYS A 185 20.78 -17.04 5.41
CA LYS A 185 20.67 -16.01 4.36
C LYS A 185 19.41 -15.16 4.46
N LEU A 186 18.48 -15.47 5.37
CA LEU A 186 17.23 -14.73 5.54
C LEU A 186 17.46 -13.39 6.23
N THR A 187 17.48 -12.31 5.46
CA THR A 187 17.80 -10.97 5.97
C THR A 187 16.57 -10.12 6.23
N ASP A 188 15.49 -10.36 5.47
CA ASP A 188 14.28 -9.56 5.51
C ASP A 188 13.03 -10.43 5.29
N VAL A 189 11.95 -10.09 6.01
CA VAL A 189 10.64 -10.69 5.83
C VAL A 189 9.55 -9.62 5.79
N ALA A 190 8.62 -9.76 4.86
CA ALA A 190 7.46 -8.89 4.75
C ALA A 190 6.23 -9.73 4.43
N GLY A 191 5.09 -9.39 5.04
CA GLY A 191 3.86 -10.09 4.75
C GLY A 191 2.71 -9.12 4.52
N PHE A 192 1.82 -9.44 3.61
CA PHE A 192 0.69 -8.58 3.27
C PHE A 192 -0.48 -8.84 4.21
N SER A 193 -0.87 -7.85 5.03
CA SER A 193 -1.98 -7.96 5.98
C SER A 193 -1.81 -9.17 6.93
N VAL A 194 -2.64 -10.22 6.83
CA VAL A 194 -2.49 -11.44 7.63
C VAL A 194 -1.14 -12.13 7.43
N GLY A 195 -0.51 -11.96 6.26
CA GLY A 195 0.85 -12.46 5.99
C GLY A 195 1.91 -11.89 6.94
N GLU A 196 1.67 -10.72 7.57
CA GLU A 196 2.60 -10.15 8.56
C GLU A 196 2.80 -11.09 9.76
N TYR A 197 1.79 -11.87 10.12
CA TYR A 197 1.89 -12.88 11.18
C TYR A 197 2.79 -14.04 10.76
N ALA A 198 2.68 -14.50 9.51
CA ALA A 198 3.58 -15.54 8.98
C ALA A 198 5.03 -15.02 8.90
N ALA A 199 5.22 -13.78 8.48
CA ALA A 199 6.53 -13.12 8.49
C ALA A 199 7.12 -13.05 9.91
N LEU A 200 6.31 -12.71 10.92
CA LEU A 200 6.76 -12.68 12.32
C LEU A 200 7.15 -14.05 12.86
N VAL A 201 6.45 -15.12 12.46
CA VAL A 201 6.83 -16.49 12.82
C VAL A 201 8.13 -16.90 12.12
N ALA A 202 8.26 -16.61 10.82
CA ALA A 202 9.49 -16.90 10.06
C ALA A 202 10.70 -16.13 10.63
N ALA A 203 10.51 -14.91 11.13
CA ALA A 203 11.54 -14.14 11.82
C ALA A 203 11.86 -14.62 13.25
N GLY A 204 11.14 -15.63 13.74
CA GLY A 204 11.26 -16.16 15.09
C GLY A 204 10.70 -15.24 16.18
N VAL A 205 9.93 -14.20 15.84
CA VAL A 205 9.36 -13.24 16.80
C VAL A 205 8.18 -13.84 17.55
N LEU A 206 7.35 -14.63 16.86
CA LEU A 206 6.18 -15.28 17.42
C LEU A 206 6.31 -16.80 17.27
N SER A 207 5.78 -17.53 18.26
CA SER A 207 5.55 -18.97 18.09
C SER A 207 4.42 -19.20 17.08
N PHE A 208 4.46 -20.34 16.36
CA PHE A 208 3.38 -20.71 15.45
C PHE A 208 2.01 -20.76 16.13
N GLN A 209 1.93 -21.39 17.31
CA GLN A 209 0.68 -21.59 18.03
C GLN A 209 0.08 -20.27 18.53
N ASP A 210 0.90 -19.37 19.06
CA ASP A 210 0.41 -18.07 19.53
C ASP A 210 -0.01 -17.19 18.36
N ALA A 211 0.78 -17.17 17.29
CA ALA A 211 0.42 -16.45 16.07
C ALA A 211 -0.90 -16.99 15.49
N LEU A 212 -1.12 -18.30 15.44
CA LEU A 212 -2.36 -18.88 14.91
C LEU A 212 -3.57 -18.54 15.78
N LYS A 213 -3.45 -18.60 17.11
CA LYS A 213 -4.52 -18.17 18.03
C LYS A 213 -4.90 -16.72 17.78
N VAL A 214 -3.91 -15.85 17.62
CA VAL A 214 -4.14 -14.43 17.32
C VAL A 214 -4.74 -14.23 15.93
N VAL A 215 -4.30 -14.97 14.92
CA VAL A 215 -4.86 -14.92 13.56
C VAL A 215 -6.32 -15.37 13.55
N LYS A 216 -6.68 -16.42 14.28
CA LYS A 216 -8.07 -16.84 14.47
C LYS A 216 -8.92 -15.71 15.06
N ILE A 217 -8.48 -15.14 16.18
CA ILE A 217 -9.19 -14.04 16.85
C ILE A 217 -9.30 -12.81 15.96
N ARG A 218 -8.22 -12.46 15.23
CA ARG A 218 -8.22 -11.38 14.25
C ARG A 218 -9.26 -11.62 13.16
N ALA A 219 -9.32 -12.82 12.61
CA ALA A 219 -10.23 -13.17 11.53
C ALA A 219 -11.69 -13.09 11.99
N GLU A 220 -11.99 -13.60 13.19
CA GLU A 220 -13.31 -13.52 13.83
C GLU A 220 -13.72 -12.07 14.11
N ALA A 221 -12.84 -11.27 14.73
CA ALA A 221 -13.11 -9.87 15.06
C ALA A 221 -13.34 -9.00 13.81
N MET A 222 -12.53 -9.18 12.77
CA MET A 222 -12.71 -8.48 11.49
C MET A 222 -13.99 -8.92 10.77
N HIS A 223 -14.33 -10.22 10.84
CA HIS A 223 -15.58 -10.72 10.31
C HIS A 223 -16.79 -10.08 11.02
N GLU A 224 -16.76 -9.99 12.35
CA GLU A 224 -17.83 -9.37 13.13
C GLU A 224 -18.00 -7.88 12.79
N CYS A 225 -16.90 -7.14 12.61
CA CYS A 225 -16.95 -5.73 12.18
C CYS A 225 -17.68 -5.57 10.84
N ASN A 226 -17.47 -6.49 9.90
CA ASN A 226 -18.12 -6.46 8.59
C ASN A 226 -19.62 -6.78 8.64
N GLN A 227 -20.07 -7.62 9.58
CA GLN A 227 -21.50 -7.94 9.72
C GLN A 227 -22.33 -6.74 10.22
N ARG A 228 -21.67 -5.76 10.87
CA ARG A 228 -22.36 -4.60 11.45
C ARG A 228 -22.69 -3.53 10.41
N VAL A 229 -21.89 -3.39 9.36
CA VAL A 229 -22.03 -2.33 8.37
C VAL A 229 -21.78 -2.88 6.97
N ALA A 230 -22.80 -2.77 6.11
CA ALA A 230 -22.69 -3.11 4.70
C ALA A 230 -21.63 -2.24 4.03
N SER A 231 -20.54 -2.87 3.59
CA SER A 231 -19.35 -2.20 3.08
C SER A 231 -18.61 -3.10 2.10
N GLY A 232 -17.61 -2.56 1.42
CA GLY A 232 -16.78 -3.32 0.50
C GLY A 232 -15.47 -2.62 0.19
N MET A 233 -14.81 -3.09 -0.87
CA MET A 233 -13.55 -2.51 -1.34
C MET A 233 -13.52 -2.44 -2.87
N VAL A 234 -12.86 -1.41 -3.40
CA VAL A 234 -12.58 -1.24 -4.83
C VAL A 234 -11.10 -1.01 -5.05
N THR A 235 -10.50 -1.67 -6.04
CA THR A 235 -9.19 -1.29 -6.57
C THR A 235 -9.37 -0.08 -7.48
N VAL A 236 -8.58 0.96 -7.27
CA VAL A 236 -8.56 2.19 -8.06
C VAL A 236 -7.16 2.42 -8.61
N LYS A 237 -7.07 2.60 -9.93
CA LYS A 237 -5.85 3.09 -10.61
C LYS A 237 -5.99 4.57 -10.91
N VAL A 238 -5.05 5.35 -10.39
CA VAL A 238 -4.95 6.80 -10.47
C VAL A 238 -3.69 7.23 -11.20
N ASN A 239 -3.71 8.44 -11.75
CA ASN A 239 -2.56 9.15 -12.32
C ASN A 239 -2.46 10.55 -11.69
N ALA A 240 -1.56 11.39 -12.20
CA ALA A 240 -1.30 12.73 -11.65
C ALA A 240 -2.51 13.69 -11.69
N SER A 241 -3.46 13.49 -12.61
CA SER A 241 -4.68 14.31 -12.71
C SER A 241 -5.91 13.65 -12.10
N SER A 242 -5.78 12.45 -11.52
CA SER A 242 -6.88 11.82 -10.78
C SER A 242 -7.13 12.54 -9.46
N ARG A 243 -8.39 12.82 -9.15
CA ARG A 243 -8.82 13.55 -7.95
C ARG A 243 -9.38 12.60 -6.89
N LEU A 244 -8.57 11.64 -6.44
CA LEU A 244 -9.03 10.58 -5.53
C LEU A 244 -9.48 11.11 -4.16
N ASP A 245 -8.75 12.07 -3.58
CA ASP A 245 -9.10 12.61 -2.26
C ASP A 245 -10.44 13.36 -2.30
N ASP A 246 -10.68 14.15 -3.34
CA ASP A 246 -11.97 14.81 -3.58
C ASP A 246 -13.09 13.78 -3.78
N ALA A 247 -12.84 12.73 -4.58
CA ALA A 247 -13.79 11.66 -4.78
C ALA A 247 -14.18 10.93 -3.48
N MET A 248 -13.20 10.69 -2.61
CA MET A 248 -13.43 10.08 -1.29
C MET A 248 -14.15 11.05 -0.33
N ALA A 249 -13.92 12.36 -0.43
CA ALA A 249 -14.67 13.35 0.32
C ALA A 249 -16.15 13.37 -0.10
N GLU A 250 -16.43 13.55 -1.39
CA GLU A 250 -17.78 13.55 -1.94
C GLU A 250 -18.52 12.21 -1.68
N ALA A 251 -17.83 11.08 -1.81
CA ALA A 251 -18.40 9.77 -1.53
C ALA A 251 -18.81 9.59 -0.05
N ARG A 252 -18.10 10.24 0.89
CA ARG A 252 -18.47 10.22 2.31
C ARG A 252 -19.72 11.05 2.56
N GLU A 253 -19.82 12.24 1.97
CA GLU A 253 -21.01 13.10 2.05
C GLU A 253 -22.25 12.38 1.52
N VAL A 254 -22.16 11.77 0.34
CA VAL A 254 -23.27 11.01 -0.26
C VAL A 254 -23.71 9.82 0.60
N SER A 255 -22.78 9.20 1.32
CA SER A 255 -23.11 8.11 2.23
C SER A 255 -23.82 8.61 3.48
N ASP A 256 -23.38 9.75 4.02
CA ASP A 256 -24.00 10.39 5.18
C ASP A 256 -25.44 10.82 4.87
N GLU A 257 -25.65 11.47 3.72
CA GLU A 257 -26.98 11.84 3.21
C GLU A 257 -27.90 10.62 3.02
N ALA A 258 -27.32 9.46 2.70
CA ALA A 258 -28.03 8.20 2.56
C ALA A 258 -28.25 7.46 3.90
N ASN A 259 -27.87 8.05 5.04
CA ASN A 259 -27.86 7.43 6.37
C ASN A 259 -27.03 6.13 6.44
N GLU A 260 -25.99 6.01 5.61
CA GLU A 260 -24.97 4.98 5.74
C GLU A 260 -23.75 5.54 6.48
N LEU A 261 -22.90 4.65 7.02
CA LEU A 261 -21.64 5.07 7.63
C LEU A 261 -20.81 5.89 6.60
N PRO A 262 -20.39 7.14 6.90
CA PRO A 262 -19.62 7.97 5.97
C PRO A 262 -18.17 7.48 5.85
N LEU A 263 -17.99 6.34 5.19
CA LEU A 263 -16.73 5.60 5.07
C LEU A 263 -16.30 5.57 3.60
N CYS A 264 -15.16 6.17 3.31
CA CYS A 264 -14.48 6.05 2.02
C CYS A 264 -13.01 6.43 2.23
N GLU A 265 -12.14 5.43 2.39
CA GLU A 265 -10.76 5.60 2.83
C GLU A 265 -9.83 4.65 2.06
N VAL A 266 -8.59 5.07 1.83
CA VAL A 266 -7.57 4.16 1.30
C VAL A 266 -7.30 3.08 2.34
N ALA A 267 -7.46 1.82 1.93
CA ALA A 267 -7.23 0.63 2.73
C ALA A 267 -5.92 -0.08 2.38
N ASN A 268 -5.45 0.03 1.13
CA ASN A 268 -4.17 -0.56 0.71
C ASN A 268 -3.48 0.35 -0.31
N TYR A 269 -2.18 0.57 -0.12
CA TYR A 269 -1.28 1.12 -1.15
C TYR A 269 -0.56 -0.06 -1.81
N LEU A 270 -0.91 -0.40 -3.05
CA LEU A 270 -0.39 -1.62 -3.70
C LEU A 270 0.91 -1.37 -4.45
N PHE A 271 0.92 -0.40 -5.35
CA PHE A 271 2.07 0.05 -6.14
C PHE A 271 1.74 1.39 -6.80
N CYS A 272 2.69 1.96 -7.56
CA CYS A 272 2.56 3.31 -8.10
C CYS A 272 1.23 3.52 -8.83
N GLY A 273 0.43 4.46 -8.30
CA GLY A 273 -0.87 4.81 -8.85
C GLY A 273 -1.97 3.77 -8.61
N VAL A 274 -1.76 2.68 -7.88
CA VAL A 274 -2.80 1.67 -7.60
C VAL A 274 -3.03 1.53 -6.10
N LYS A 275 -4.27 1.80 -5.70
CA LYS A 275 -4.73 1.73 -4.32
C LYS A 275 -5.99 0.87 -4.22
N VAL A 276 -6.28 0.38 -3.03
CA VAL A 276 -7.59 -0.17 -2.69
C VAL A 276 -8.27 0.81 -1.75
N VAL A 277 -9.52 1.14 -2.05
CA VAL A 277 -10.36 2.02 -1.25
C VAL A 277 -11.44 1.16 -0.60
N GLY A 278 -11.56 1.23 0.72
CA GLY A 278 -12.65 0.63 1.49
C GLY A 278 -13.72 1.68 1.76
N GLY A 279 -14.99 1.31 1.63
CA GLY A 279 -16.09 2.24 1.85
C GLY A 279 -17.43 1.56 2.07
N SER A 280 -18.42 2.36 2.47
CA SER A 280 -19.83 1.94 2.49
C SER A 280 -20.33 1.64 1.07
N ASN A 281 -21.46 0.96 0.96
CA ASN A 281 -21.99 0.60 -0.36
C ASN A 281 -22.33 1.83 -1.20
N LYS A 282 -22.91 2.88 -0.59
CA LYS A 282 -23.21 4.15 -1.27
C LYS A 282 -21.95 4.92 -1.66
N ALA A 283 -20.95 5.00 -0.79
CA ALA A 283 -19.67 5.64 -1.11
C ALA A 283 -19.05 5.00 -2.35
N LEU A 284 -18.98 3.67 -2.36
CA LEU A 284 -18.36 2.94 -3.45
C LEU A 284 -19.18 3.01 -4.75
N ALA A 285 -20.52 3.01 -4.65
CA ALA A 285 -21.39 3.23 -5.81
C ALA A 285 -21.21 4.64 -6.40
N HIS A 286 -20.99 5.64 -5.54
CA HIS A 286 -20.66 6.99 -5.99
C HIS A 286 -19.32 7.02 -6.75
N LEU A 287 -18.28 6.36 -6.23
CA LEU A 287 -16.99 6.27 -6.93
C LEU A 287 -17.13 5.59 -8.31
N GLU A 288 -17.94 4.53 -8.40
CA GLU A 288 -18.23 3.82 -9.64
C GLU A 288 -18.92 4.70 -10.67
N ALA A 289 -19.98 5.42 -10.25
CA ALA A 289 -20.73 6.30 -11.14
C ALA A 289 -19.92 7.52 -11.62
N ASN A 290 -18.91 7.95 -10.84
CA ASN A 290 -18.13 9.16 -11.09
C ASN A 290 -16.67 8.89 -11.47
N ALA A 291 -16.32 7.64 -11.80
CA ALA A 291 -14.94 7.25 -12.12
C ALA A 291 -14.30 8.11 -13.23
N GLN A 292 -15.08 8.43 -14.27
CA GLN A 292 -14.60 9.30 -15.36
C GLN A 292 -14.42 10.75 -14.90
N ARG A 293 -15.34 11.28 -14.08
CA ARG A 293 -15.29 12.65 -13.54
C ARG A 293 -14.00 12.87 -12.72
N PHE A 294 -13.59 11.87 -11.95
CA PHE A 294 -12.38 11.91 -11.13
C PHE A 294 -11.13 11.39 -11.84
N ASN A 295 -11.22 11.10 -13.13
CA ASN A 295 -10.14 10.60 -13.98
C ASN A 295 -9.46 9.33 -13.45
N PHE A 296 -10.26 8.35 -13.00
CA PHE A 296 -9.74 7.02 -12.64
C PHE A 296 -9.49 6.20 -13.91
N GLN A 297 -8.30 5.61 -14.01
CA GLN A 297 -7.94 4.75 -15.15
C GLN A 297 -8.59 3.38 -15.06
N VAL A 298 -8.73 2.85 -13.84
CA VAL A 298 -9.37 1.56 -13.55
C VAL A 298 -10.09 1.72 -12.22
N LEU A 299 -11.31 1.19 -12.15
CA LEU A 299 -12.02 0.98 -10.90
C LEU A 299 -12.68 -0.39 -10.93
N LYS A 300 -12.39 -1.25 -9.95
CA LYS A 300 -12.88 -2.63 -9.90
C LYS A 300 -13.23 -3.07 -8.47
N ARG A 301 -14.45 -3.57 -8.27
CA ARG A 301 -14.88 -4.19 -6.99
C ARG A 301 -14.07 -5.43 -6.66
N LEU A 302 -13.71 -5.56 -5.39
CA LEU A 302 -13.12 -6.76 -4.83
C LEU A 302 -14.22 -7.67 -4.27
N ALA A 303 -14.08 -8.98 -4.47
CA ALA A 303 -14.99 -9.99 -3.91
C ALA A 303 -14.66 -10.24 -2.43
N VAL A 304 -14.91 -9.25 -1.60
CA VAL A 304 -14.65 -9.27 -0.15
C VAL A 304 -15.88 -8.83 0.63
N SER A 305 -15.99 -9.30 1.87
CA SER A 305 -17.17 -9.12 2.72
C SER A 305 -17.25 -7.76 3.43
N GLY A 306 -16.24 -6.90 3.32
CA GLY A 306 -16.28 -5.57 3.94
C GLY A 306 -15.03 -4.72 3.71
N ALA A 307 -15.06 -3.51 4.27
CA ALA A 307 -14.01 -2.50 4.14
C ALA A 307 -12.85 -2.71 5.13
N PHE A 308 -12.04 -3.74 4.91
CA PHE A 308 -10.85 -4.03 5.73
C PHE A 308 -9.83 -2.88 5.70
N HIS A 309 -8.98 -2.78 6.74
CA HIS A 309 -7.91 -1.77 6.82
C HIS A 309 -8.39 -0.32 6.75
N THR A 310 -9.64 -0.09 7.18
CA THR A 310 -10.23 1.23 7.37
C THR A 310 -10.68 1.38 8.82
N ARG A 311 -11.12 2.58 9.20
CA ARG A 311 -11.67 2.82 10.55
C ARG A 311 -12.85 1.92 10.92
N LEU A 312 -13.53 1.27 9.96
CA LEU A 312 -14.56 0.28 10.26
C LEU A 312 -14.05 -0.87 11.14
N MET A 313 -12.76 -1.20 11.05
CA MET A 313 -12.13 -2.27 11.83
C MET A 313 -11.67 -1.84 13.23
N GLN A 314 -11.87 -0.58 13.64
CA GLN A 314 -11.46 -0.10 14.98
C GLN A 314 -11.95 -0.98 16.15
N PRO A 315 -13.20 -1.52 16.15
CA PRO A 315 -13.63 -2.40 17.23
C PRO A 315 -12.76 -3.66 17.38
N ALA A 316 -12.18 -4.17 16.28
CA ALA A 316 -11.29 -5.33 16.30
C ALA A 316 -9.95 -5.03 16.99
N GLU A 317 -9.53 -3.75 17.08
CA GLU A 317 -8.27 -3.39 17.75
C GLU A 317 -8.27 -3.77 19.23
N ASN A 318 -9.38 -3.58 19.94
CA ASN A 318 -9.48 -3.90 21.36
C ASN A 318 -9.40 -5.41 21.59
N ILE A 319 -10.13 -6.18 20.79
CA ILE A 319 -10.11 -7.64 20.83
C ILE A 319 -8.69 -8.16 20.57
N LEU A 320 -8.04 -7.63 19.53
CA LEU A 320 -6.68 -8.00 19.16
C LEU A 320 -5.65 -7.59 20.23
N ARG A 321 -5.84 -6.43 20.86
CA ARG A 321 -4.99 -5.96 21.96
C ARG A 321 -5.02 -6.91 23.13
N GLU A 322 -6.21 -7.37 23.53
CA GLU A 322 -6.35 -8.36 24.61
C GLU A 322 -5.74 -9.70 24.23
N ALA A 323 -6.02 -10.21 23.02
CA ALA A 323 -5.44 -11.46 22.52
C ALA A 323 -3.92 -11.43 22.53
N LEU A 324 -3.34 -10.29 22.13
CA LEU A 324 -1.89 -10.15 22.09
C LEU A 324 -1.29 -10.13 23.50
N LYS A 325 -1.94 -9.62 24.56
CA LYS A 325 -1.34 -9.47 25.91
C LYS A 325 -0.64 -10.72 26.43
N ALA A 326 -1.23 -11.89 26.19
CA ALA A 326 -0.69 -13.18 26.63
C ALA A 326 0.45 -13.72 25.75
N VAL A 327 0.72 -13.08 24.61
CA VAL A 327 1.74 -13.51 23.64
C VAL A 327 3.09 -12.93 23.98
N GLU A 328 4.09 -13.81 24.04
CA GLU A 328 5.50 -13.45 24.19
C GLU A 328 6.12 -13.12 22.82
N PHE A 329 6.91 -12.05 22.78
CA PHE A 329 7.59 -11.60 21.57
C PHE A 329 9.09 -11.79 21.74
N GLN A 330 9.68 -12.65 20.91
CA GLN A 330 11.11 -12.90 20.90
C GLN A 330 11.85 -11.88 20.02
N PRO A 331 13.16 -11.68 20.23
CA PRO A 331 13.98 -10.84 19.36
C PRO A 331 13.96 -11.35 17.92
N ALA A 332 13.67 -10.46 16.97
CA ALA A 332 13.66 -10.81 15.55
C ALA A 332 15.06 -11.22 15.07
N LYS A 333 15.13 -12.35 14.35
CA LYS A 333 16.35 -12.86 13.69
C LYS A 333 16.68 -12.12 12.39
N CYS A 334 15.66 -11.55 11.74
CA CYS A 334 15.75 -10.79 10.51
C CYS A 334 14.87 -9.53 10.56
N ASN A 335 15.01 -8.64 9.58
CA ASN A 335 14.23 -7.41 9.53
C ASN A 335 12.77 -7.72 9.15
N VAL A 336 11.81 -7.28 9.98
CA VAL A 336 10.37 -7.49 9.73
C VAL A 336 9.71 -6.17 9.35
N TYR A 337 8.95 -6.15 8.26
CA TYR A 337 8.28 -4.93 7.77
C TYR A 337 6.84 -4.81 8.27
N SER A 338 6.48 -3.62 8.75
CA SER A 338 5.15 -3.31 9.27
C SER A 338 4.23 -2.73 8.20
N ASN A 339 3.05 -3.34 8.01
CA ASN A 339 2.04 -2.78 7.11
C ASN A 339 1.47 -1.44 7.60
N PHE A 340 1.45 -1.20 8.92
CA PHE A 340 0.96 0.05 9.52
C PHE A 340 1.90 1.23 9.27
N THR A 341 3.19 1.05 9.53
CA THR A 341 4.17 2.15 9.40
C THR A 341 4.75 2.25 7.99
N GLY A 342 4.75 1.15 7.22
CA GLY A 342 5.43 1.05 5.94
C GLY A 342 6.96 1.02 6.08
N LYS A 343 7.47 0.67 7.27
CA LYS A 343 8.89 0.64 7.64
C LYS A 343 9.20 -0.66 8.38
N VAL A 344 10.49 -0.92 8.62
CA VAL A 344 10.93 -2.01 9.50
C VAL A 344 10.40 -1.75 10.92
N HIS A 345 9.90 -2.81 11.55
CA HIS A 345 9.43 -2.81 12.93
C HIS A 345 10.51 -2.36 13.92
N GLY A 346 10.07 -1.84 15.07
CA GLY A 346 10.96 -1.60 16.20
C GLY A 346 11.52 -2.91 16.76
N ARG A 347 12.70 -2.83 17.41
CA ARG A 347 13.37 -4.00 18.01
C ARG A 347 12.66 -4.54 19.26
N LYS A 348 11.77 -3.76 19.88
CA LYS A 348 11.05 -4.16 21.09
C LYS A 348 9.75 -4.84 20.73
N GLY A 349 9.42 -5.94 21.40
CA GLY A 349 8.14 -6.63 21.21
C GLY A 349 6.91 -5.73 21.42
N ALA A 350 7.01 -4.71 22.29
CA ALA A 350 5.96 -3.71 22.49
C ALA A 350 5.67 -2.87 21.24
N ASP A 351 6.69 -2.54 20.43
CA ASP A 351 6.54 -1.77 19.20
C ASP A 351 5.81 -2.62 18.15
N ILE A 352 6.21 -3.88 18.01
CA ILE A 352 5.59 -4.86 17.09
C ILE A 352 4.12 -5.09 17.47
N ARG A 353 3.86 -5.36 18.76
CA ARG A 353 2.53 -5.53 19.33
C ARG A 353 1.62 -4.34 19.01
N ARG A 354 2.10 -3.11 19.24
CA ARG A 354 1.34 -1.89 18.90
C ARG A 354 1.08 -1.81 17.39
N GLY A 355 2.08 -2.14 16.57
CA GLY A 355 1.95 -2.17 15.12
C GLY A 355 0.85 -3.13 14.66
N LEU A 356 0.80 -4.35 15.21
CA LEU A 356 -0.21 -5.36 14.88
C LEU A 356 -1.63 -4.94 15.28
N VAL A 357 -1.79 -4.31 16.44
CA VAL A 357 -3.10 -3.77 16.87
C VAL A 357 -3.59 -2.72 15.90
N LEU A 358 -2.76 -1.73 15.55
CA LEU A 358 -3.16 -0.64 14.66
C LEU A 358 -3.27 -1.07 13.19
N GLN A 359 -2.67 -2.20 12.82
CA GLN A 359 -2.66 -2.73 11.46
C GLN A 359 -4.07 -3.02 10.93
N VAL A 360 -5.00 -3.48 11.77
CA VAL A 360 -6.32 -3.95 11.32
C VAL A 360 -7.21 -2.81 10.82
N SER A 361 -7.04 -1.61 11.36
CA SER A 361 -7.84 -0.40 11.10
C SER A 361 -7.11 0.66 10.27
N SER A 362 -5.84 0.41 9.94
CA SER A 362 -5.01 1.33 9.19
C SER A 362 -4.67 0.77 7.80
N PRO A 363 -4.40 1.64 6.82
CA PRO A 363 -4.05 1.20 5.48
C PRO A 363 -2.78 0.35 5.46
N VAL A 364 -2.80 -0.69 4.66
CA VAL A 364 -1.62 -1.51 4.36
C VAL A 364 -0.69 -0.74 3.43
N LYS A 365 0.48 -0.35 3.93
CA LYS A 365 1.51 0.40 3.20
C LYS A 365 2.45 -0.51 2.40
N TRP A 366 1.88 -1.35 1.52
CA TRP A 366 2.64 -2.35 0.78
C TRP A 366 3.54 -1.75 -0.30
N GLU A 367 3.09 -0.70 -1.00
CA GLU A 367 3.93 0.07 -1.92
C GLU A 367 5.19 0.58 -1.22
N GLN A 368 5.04 1.16 -0.03
CA GLN A 368 6.15 1.72 0.74
C GLN A 368 7.14 0.63 1.17
N ILE A 369 6.64 -0.53 1.60
CA ILE A 369 7.48 -1.70 1.91
C ILE A 369 8.26 -2.14 0.68
N GLN A 370 7.59 -2.31 -0.48
CA GLN A 370 8.26 -2.71 -1.71
C GLN A 370 9.29 -1.69 -2.18
N GLN A 371 9.07 -0.40 -1.97
CA GLN A 371 10.06 0.65 -2.27
C GLN A 371 11.30 0.54 -1.37
N LEU A 372 11.14 0.17 -0.10
CA LEU A 372 12.28 -0.09 0.78
C LEU A 372 13.05 -1.35 0.37
N LEU A 373 12.33 -2.42 0.01
CA LEU A 373 12.93 -3.65 -0.50
C LEU A 373 13.67 -3.41 -1.82
N PHE A 374 13.07 -2.66 -2.75
CA PHE A 374 13.71 -2.29 -4.01
C PHE A 374 15.00 -1.50 -3.80
N ARG A 375 15.07 -0.60 -2.81
CA ARG A 375 16.29 0.17 -2.47
C ARG A 375 17.42 -0.70 -1.91
N LYS A 376 17.14 -1.95 -1.55
CA LYS A 376 18.13 -2.91 -1.06
C LYS A 376 18.83 -3.56 -2.27
N HIS A 377 19.81 -2.88 -2.82
CA HIS A 377 20.63 -3.35 -3.95
C HIS A 377 22.06 -2.81 -3.85
N GLN A 378 23.01 -3.47 -4.50
CA GLN A 378 24.40 -2.99 -4.69
C GLN A 378 24.76 -3.18 -6.16
N ASP A 379 25.20 -2.11 -6.85
CA ASP A 379 25.55 -2.16 -8.28
C ASP A 379 24.48 -2.82 -9.18
N GLU A 380 23.21 -2.47 -8.94
CA GLU A 380 22.02 -3.06 -9.57
C GLU A 380 21.83 -4.58 -9.38
N LYS A 381 22.58 -5.20 -8.46
CA LYS A 381 22.33 -6.56 -7.96
C LYS A 381 21.35 -6.52 -6.79
N PHE A 382 20.39 -7.44 -6.81
CA PHE A 382 19.30 -7.51 -5.85
C PHE A 382 19.34 -8.83 -5.07
N PRO A 383 18.77 -8.84 -3.84
CA PRO A 383 18.56 -10.08 -3.11
C PRO A 383 17.54 -10.99 -3.81
N ASN A 384 17.53 -12.26 -3.39
CA ASN A 384 16.55 -13.23 -3.83
C ASN A 384 15.22 -12.99 -3.12
N TYR A 385 14.19 -12.57 -3.88
CA TYR A 385 12.84 -12.41 -3.36
C TYR A 385 12.07 -13.72 -3.53
N ILE A 386 11.49 -14.24 -2.46
CA ILE A 386 10.74 -15.49 -2.49
C ILE A 386 9.34 -15.23 -1.93
N GLU A 387 8.30 -15.30 -2.76
CA GLU A 387 6.91 -15.33 -2.27
C GLU A 387 6.57 -16.74 -1.81
N ILE A 388 6.31 -16.91 -0.51
CA ILE A 388 6.13 -18.21 0.16
C ILE A 388 4.67 -18.38 0.59
N GLY A 389 3.99 -19.33 -0.04
CA GLY A 389 2.60 -19.66 0.23
C GLY A 389 1.70 -19.58 -1.00
N PRO A 390 0.38 -19.41 -0.81
CA PRO A 390 -0.57 -19.53 -1.91
C PRO A 390 -0.51 -18.34 -2.85
N GLY A 391 -0.66 -18.60 -4.16
CA GLY A 391 -0.79 -17.56 -5.17
C GLY A 391 0.55 -16.94 -5.58
N ARG A 392 0.46 -15.86 -6.39
CA ARG A 392 1.60 -15.12 -6.96
C ARG A 392 1.33 -13.61 -7.00
N GLN A 393 0.48 -13.15 -6.08
CA GLN A 393 -0.06 -11.80 -6.13
C GLN A 393 1.00 -10.77 -5.73
N LEU A 394 1.85 -11.10 -4.76
CA LEU A 394 2.91 -10.19 -4.33
C LEU A 394 3.95 -9.99 -5.42
N GLY A 395 4.35 -11.06 -6.13
CA GLY A 395 5.22 -10.97 -7.29
C GLY A 395 4.63 -10.12 -8.42
N THR A 396 3.33 -10.24 -8.66
CA THR A 396 2.63 -9.40 -9.65
C THR A 396 2.68 -7.92 -9.28
N MET A 397 2.45 -7.59 -8.01
CA MET A 397 2.59 -6.22 -7.51
C MET A 397 4.05 -5.73 -7.59
N PHE A 398 5.00 -6.61 -7.22
CA PHE A 398 6.42 -6.28 -7.20
C PHE A 398 6.98 -5.99 -8.60
N ALA A 399 6.53 -6.72 -9.62
CA ALA A 399 6.86 -6.45 -11.01
C ALA A 399 6.41 -5.06 -11.49
N ASN A 400 5.31 -4.54 -10.93
CA ASN A 400 4.82 -3.18 -11.21
C ASN A 400 5.59 -2.10 -10.46
N VAL A 401 6.32 -2.46 -9.38
CA VAL A 401 7.22 -1.55 -8.67
C VAL A 401 8.60 -1.51 -9.33
N SER A 402 9.19 -2.68 -9.60
CA SER A 402 10.52 -2.77 -10.22
C SER A 402 10.69 -4.03 -11.05
N LYS A 403 10.79 -3.85 -12.38
CA LYS A 403 11.14 -4.92 -13.32
C LYS A 403 12.57 -5.44 -13.10
N LYS A 404 13.48 -4.62 -12.56
CA LYS A 404 14.86 -5.02 -12.29
C LYS A 404 14.93 -5.98 -11.10
N ALA A 405 14.33 -5.60 -9.97
CA ALA A 405 14.29 -6.44 -8.77
C ALA A 405 13.47 -7.72 -9.00
N PHE A 406 12.40 -7.64 -9.80
CA PHE A 406 11.59 -8.80 -10.16
C PHE A 406 12.37 -9.89 -10.93
N LYS A 407 13.53 -9.60 -11.52
CA LYS A 407 14.37 -10.65 -12.13
C LYS A 407 14.90 -11.67 -11.10
N SER A 408 15.08 -11.24 -9.85
CA SER A 408 15.51 -12.08 -8.73
C SER A 408 14.32 -12.61 -7.91
N TYR A 409 13.10 -12.54 -8.46
CA TYR A 409 11.89 -13.01 -7.79
C TYR A 409 11.57 -14.46 -8.16
N SER A 410 11.18 -15.24 -7.16
CA SER A 410 10.65 -16.60 -7.29
C SER A 410 9.40 -16.78 -6.42
N ASN A 411 8.60 -17.79 -6.76
CA ASN A 411 7.43 -18.16 -5.96
C ASN A 411 7.58 -19.61 -5.49
N TYR A 412 7.45 -19.80 -4.18
CA TYR A 412 7.42 -21.10 -3.55
C TYR A 412 5.99 -21.39 -3.09
N SER A 413 5.25 -22.07 -3.96
CA SER A 413 3.82 -22.36 -3.81
C SER A 413 3.58 -23.49 -2.81
N CYS A 414 2.45 -23.41 -2.10
CA CYS A 414 1.92 -24.49 -1.25
C CYS A 414 0.96 -25.43 -1.98
#